data_AF-A0A3Q3DZG9-F1
#
_entry.id   AF-A0A3Q3DZG9-F1
#
_cell.length_a   1.000
_cell.length_b   1.000
_cell.length_c   1.000
_cell.angle_alpha   90.00
_cell.angle_beta   90.00
_cell.angle_gamma   90.00
#
_symmetry.space_group_name_H-M   'P 1'
#
loop_
_entity.id
_entity.type
_entity.pdbx_description
1 polymer ?
#
loop_
_entity_poly.entity_id
_entity_poly.type
_entity_poly.pdbx_seq_one_letter_code
_entity_poly.pdbx_strand_id
1 'polypeptide(L)' 'MLYFLGAWCEVNIDECISMPCQNGGTCIDEADQYHCVCPNGFFGPDCETNIDECLSTTANKLSNK' A
#
# COMPACT_ATOMS: atom_id res chain seq x y z
N MET A 1 1.59 -8.60 -20.94
CA MET A 1 2.65 -8.39 -19.92
C MET A 1 2.55 -9.57 -18.98
N LEU A 2 3.64 -10.32 -18.80
CA LEU A 2 3.64 -11.61 -18.10
C LEU A 2 4.17 -11.40 -16.67
N TYR A 3 3.31 -11.71 -15.71
CA TYR A 3 3.37 -11.55 -14.25
C TYR A 3 3.85 -12.84 -13.56
N PHE A 4 4.25 -13.82 -14.37
CA PHE A 4 4.76 -15.11 -13.94
C PHE A 4 6.07 -15.45 -14.67
N LEU A 5 7.01 -16.06 -13.96
CA LEU A 5 8.25 -16.62 -14.49
C LEU A 5 8.15 -18.16 -14.63
N GLY A 6 9.09 -18.76 -15.33
CA GLY A 6 9.13 -20.22 -15.56
C GLY A 6 8.61 -20.65 -16.94
N ALA A 7 8.95 -21.87 -17.35
CA ALA A 7 8.60 -22.41 -18.67
C ALA A 7 7.09 -22.60 -18.84
N TRP A 8 6.35 -22.63 -17.73
CA TRP A 8 4.90 -22.81 -17.67
C TRP A 8 4.20 -21.67 -16.94
N CYS A 9 4.88 -20.54 -16.73
CA CYS A 9 4.34 -19.41 -15.98
C CYS A 9 3.85 -19.82 -14.57
N GLU A 10 4.58 -20.73 -13.92
CA GLU A 10 4.22 -21.31 -12.64
C GLU A 10 4.75 -20.51 -11.44
N VAL A 11 5.72 -19.61 -11.66
CA VAL A 11 6.36 -18.84 -10.59
C VAL A 11 5.69 -17.48 -10.50
N ASN A 12 4.88 -17.26 -9.47
CA ASN A 12 4.36 -15.93 -9.13
C ASN A 12 5.54 -15.01 -8.76
N ILE A 13 5.50 -13.76 -9.25
CA ILE A 13 6.51 -12.75 -8.94
C ILE A 13 6.06 -12.01 -7.68
N ASP A 14 6.79 -12.20 -6.57
CA ASP A 14 6.52 -11.46 -5.35
C ASP A 14 6.89 -9.98 -5.54
N GLU A 15 5.89 -9.13 -5.76
CA GLU A 15 6.09 -7.69 -5.99
C GLU A 15 6.52 -6.95 -4.71
N CYS A 16 6.28 -7.54 -3.54
CA CYS A 16 6.66 -6.98 -2.24
C CYS A 16 8.17 -7.03 -1.96
N ILE A 17 8.95 -7.83 -2.70
CA ILE A 17 10.42 -7.88 -2.57
C ILE A 17 11.05 -6.48 -2.77
N SER A 18 10.45 -5.65 -3.62
CA SER A 18 10.94 -4.29 -3.88
C SER A 18 10.66 -3.30 -2.74
N MET A 19 9.91 -3.72 -1.71
CA MET A 19 9.43 -2.88 -0.61
C MET A 19 8.74 -1.59 -1.09
N PRO A 20 7.64 -1.70 -1.87
CA PRO A 20 7.01 -0.54 -2.49
C PRO A 20 6.27 0.36 -1.47
N CYS A 21 5.73 -0.23 -0.41
CA CYS A 21 4.95 0.50 0.59
C CYS A 21 5.83 1.41 1.47
N GLN A 22 5.49 2.69 1.51
CA GLN A 22 6.15 3.73 2.28
C GLN A 22 5.53 3.91 3.67
N ASN A 23 6.17 4.74 4.51
CA ASN A 23 5.63 5.20 5.80
C ASN A 23 5.19 4.08 6.76
N GLY A 24 5.81 2.90 6.66
CA GLY A 24 5.46 1.74 7.49
C GLY A 24 4.24 0.96 7.02
N GLY A 25 3.81 1.14 5.76
CA GLY A 25 2.80 0.31 5.12
C GLY A 25 3.22 -1.16 5.03
N THR A 26 2.24 -2.06 5.18
CA THR A 26 2.46 -3.50 5.01
C THR A 26 2.13 -3.90 3.58
N CYS A 27 3.10 -4.47 2.86
CA CYS A 27 2.89 -4.98 1.52
C CYS A 27 2.23 -6.35 1.55
N ILE A 28 1.20 -6.53 0.74
CA ILE A 28 0.53 -7.80 0.48
C ILE A 28 0.70 -8.12 -0.99
N ASP A 29 1.30 -9.27 -1.25
CA ASP A 29 1.45 -9.84 -2.58
C ASP A 29 0.13 -10.46 -3.04
N GLU A 30 -0.36 -10.08 -4.23
CA GLU A 30 -1.55 -10.64 -4.86
C GLU A 30 -1.18 -11.28 -6.22
N ALA A 31 -2.14 -11.89 -6.91
CA ALA A 31 -1.83 -12.71 -8.09
C ALA A 31 -1.25 -11.94 -9.30
N ASP A 32 -1.48 -10.63 -9.38
CA ASP A 32 -1.15 -9.77 -10.53
C ASP A 32 -0.62 -8.37 -10.10
N GLN A 33 -0.52 -8.12 -8.80
CA GLN A 33 -0.21 -6.81 -8.22
C GLN A 33 0.15 -6.96 -6.74
N TYR A 34 0.68 -5.89 -6.15
CA TYR A 34 0.72 -5.74 -4.70
C TYR A 34 -0.37 -4.79 -4.21
N HIS A 35 -0.70 -4.93 -2.93
CA HIS A 35 -1.54 -4.00 -2.20
C HIS A 35 -0.83 -3.54 -0.92
N CYS A 36 -0.77 -2.22 -0.69
CA CYS A 36 -0.25 -1.66 0.55
C CYS A 36 -1.37 -1.41 1.57
N VAL A 37 -1.26 -2.04 2.73
CA VAL A 37 -2.08 -1.70 3.90
C VAL A 37 -1.42 -0.55 4.64
N CYS A 38 -2.04 0.63 4.54
CA CYS A 38 -1.50 1.85 5.12
C CYS A 38 -1.81 2.00 6.62
N PRO A 39 -0.86 2.49 7.42
CA PRO A 39 -1.13 2.88 8.79
C PRO A 39 -2.04 4.12 8.84
N ASN A 40 -2.67 4.34 10.01
CA ASN A 40 -3.50 5.52 10.24
C ASN A 40 -2.72 6.80 9.95
N GLY A 41 -3.34 7.73 9.23
CA GLY A 41 -2.71 8.98 8.82
C GLY A 41 -1.97 8.90 7.48
N PHE A 42 -2.00 7.77 6.77
CA PHE A 42 -1.40 7.65 5.43
C PHE A 42 -2.39 7.05 4.41
N PHE A 43 -2.24 7.44 3.15
CA PHE A 43 -3.04 6.96 2.03
C PHE A 43 -2.25 7.05 0.71
N GLY A 44 -2.85 6.52 -0.35
CA GLY A 44 -2.21 6.37 -1.65
C GLY A 44 -1.88 4.90 -1.94
N PRO A 45 -1.56 4.55 -3.20
CA PRO A 45 -1.22 3.18 -3.59
C PRO A 45 -0.03 2.61 -2.82
N ASP A 46 0.93 3.48 -2.47
CA ASP A 46 2.16 3.12 -1.77
C ASP A 46 2.21 3.71 -0.35
N CYS A 47 1.09 4.18 0.19
CA CYS A 47 1.03 4.91 1.45
C CYS A 47 1.94 6.15 1.49
N GLU A 48 2.18 6.76 0.33
CA GLU A 48 3.11 7.88 0.14
C GLU A 48 2.55 9.22 0.62
N THR A 49 1.23 9.33 0.73
CA THR A 49 0.56 10.58 1.09
C THR A 49 0.15 10.58 2.56
N ASN A 50 0.57 11.62 3.29
CA ASN A 50 0.15 11.83 4.68
C ASN A 50 -1.22 12.55 4.71
N ILE A 51 -2.12 12.07 5.55
CA ILE A 51 -3.39 12.74 5.85
C ILE A 51 -3.07 13.91 6.78
N ASP A 52 -3.02 15.11 6.21
CA ASP A 52 -2.98 16.32 7.02
C ASP A 52 -4.35 16.50 7.71
N GLU A 53 -4.41 16.06 8.96
CA GLU A 53 -5.58 16.22 9.83
C GLU A 53 -6.01 17.69 9.96
N CYS A 54 -5.13 18.65 9.68
CA CYS A 54 -5.43 20.08 9.71
C CYS A 54 -6.12 20.59 8.43
N LEU A 55 -6.03 19.86 7.31
CA LEU A 55 -6.58 20.25 6.01
C LEU A 55 -7.87 19.49 5.64
N SER A 56 -8.21 18.43 6.37
CA SER A 56 -9.53 17.82 6.28
C SER A 56 -10.55 18.81 6.86
N THR A 57 -11.23 19.56 5.98
CA THR A 57 -12.20 20.63 6.31
C THR A 57 -13.46 20.13 7.02
N THR A 58 -13.43 18.94 7.62
CA THR A 58 -14.42 18.40 8.55
C THR A 58 -13.82 17.73 9.81
N ALA A 59 -12.56 17.96 10.16
CA ALA A 59 -11.91 17.40 11.36
C ALA A 59 -12.37 18.00 12.71
N ASN A 60 -13.65 18.31 12.85
CA ASN A 60 -14.32 18.31 14.15
C ASN A 60 -15.06 16.98 14.32
N LYS A 61 -14.31 15.98 14.85
CA LYS A 61 -14.72 14.73 15.55
C LYS A 61 -13.87 13.54 15.07
N LEU A 62 -12.66 13.39 15.62
CA LEU A 62 -12.29 12.22 16.46
C LEU A 62 -10.87 12.29 17.06
N SER A 63 -10.33 13.47 17.35
CA SER A 63 -9.16 13.61 18.23
C SER A 63 -9.55 14.37 19.50
N ASN A 64 -10.64 13.94 20.14
CA ASN A 64 -10.90 14.25 21.54
C ASN A 64 -10.87 12.91 22.27
N LYS A 65 -9.65 12.52 22.68
CA LYS A 65 -9.47 11.65 23.82
C LYS A 65 -9.48 12.53 25.07
#